data_AF-A0A2E9QR34-F1
#
_entry.id   AF-A0A2E9QR34-F1
#
_cell.length_a   1.000
_cell.length_b   1.000
_cell.length_c   1.000
_cell.angle_alpha   90.00
_cell.angle_beta   90.00
_cell.angle_gamma   90.00
#
_symmetry.space_group_name_H-M   'P 1'
#
loop_
_entity.id
_entity.type
_entity.pdbx_description
1 polymer ?
#
loop_
_entity_poly.entity_id
_entity_poly.type
_entity_poly.pdbx_seq_one_letter_code
_entity_poly.pdbx_strand_id
1 'polypeptide(L)'
;MRFCTWFGGKFAPKTSEDKMVVEFSKKSLNRLDHVESICSSLTAHEQLGLLKEMELLEAKDRLTEKEIERFFQAIGLLLSKRSTGFRQAEQAYIREKGEDGEWRDERDEGKESLFVSMQTIRDRVHEFGGAKLLKSYHIPSAISRKTNVLLETAKAVTVALKAKPTTFKDRFGVEVTTKQMLQSLEADVKRVEKTIASLGVDVRETQAAMLVRDEAGDALYRSYGGGGSIVAGSFELIGEDGHAARLYPSPRRRRGEDPVEPADTETPTTDIPSEPSGE
;
A
#
# COMPACT_ATOMS: atom_id res chain seq x y z
N MET A 1 -11.44 -12.41 37.37
CA MET A 1 -11.22 -10.97 37.05
C MET A 1 -11.76 -10.71 35.66
N ARG A 2 -12.31 -9.51 35.41
CA ARG A 2 -13.26 -9.22 34.33
C ARG A 2 -12.67 -9.37 32.91
N PHE A 3 -13.48 -10.03 32.09
CA PHE A 3 -13.39 -10.34 30.67
C PHE A 3 -12.98 -9.15 29.78
N CYS A 4 -12.05 -9.41 28.85
CA CYS A 4 -11.84 -8.60 27.65
C CYS A 4 -13.02 -8.78 26.70
N THR A 5 -14.13 -8.10 26.98
CA THR A 5 -15.12 -7.78 25.95
C THR A 5 -14.68 -6.51 25.25
N TRP A 6 -14.12 -6.63 24.04
CA TRP A 6 -14.10 -5.51 23.11
C TRP A 6 -14.83 -5.89 21.83
N PHE A 7 -15.94 -5.17 21.63
CA PHE A 7 -16.98 -5.40 20.65
C PHE A 7 -16.52 -5.10 19.22
N GLY A 8 -16.95 -5.96 18.30
CA GLY A 8 -17.04 -5.63 16.89
C GLY A 8 -17.92 -4.40 16.67
N GLY A 9 -17.32 -3.30 16.22
CA GLY A 9 -18.02 -2.13 15.73
C GLY A 9 -18.23 -2.26 14.22
N LYS A 10 -19.45 -2.58 13.79
CA LYS A 10 -19.92 -2.26 12.43
C LYS A 10 -19.95 -0.73 12.32
N PHE A 11 -18.94 -0.16 11.66
CA PHE A 11 -18.92 1.27 11.33
C PHE A 11 -19.88 1.53 10.17
N ALA A 12 -21.05 2.10 10.46
CA ALA A 12 -21.85 2.78 9.45
C ALA A 12 -21.19 4.16 9.17
N PRO A 13 -20.85 4.51 7.91
CA PRO A 13 -20.26 5.80 7.62
C PRO A 13 -21.34 6.89 7.67
N LYS A 14 -21.12 7.92 8.50
CA LYS A 14 -21.81 9.21 8.37
C LYS A 14 -20.86 10.23 7.72
N THR A 15 -21.44 10.88 6.72
CA THR A 15 -21.10 12.15 6.05
C THR A 15 -19.89 12.19 5.12
N SER A 16 -20.11 12.94 4.03
CA SER A 16 -19.41 13.00 2.74
C SER A 16 -18.07 13.72 2.79
N GLU A 17 -17.02 12.97 3.05
CA GLU A 17 -15.70 13.20 2.49
C GLU A 17 -15.31 11.90 1.81
N ASP A 18 -14.71 11.99 0.63
CA ASP A 18 -14.37 10.87 -0.24
C ASP A 18 -13.41 9.93 0.52
N LYS A 19 -13.97 8.98 1.27
CA LYS A 19 -13.21 7.97 1.99
C LYS A 19 -12.65 7.04 0.94
N MET A 20 -11.44 7.34 0.48
CA MET A 20 -10.64 6.41 -0.30
C MET A 20 -10.65 5.07 0.44
N VAL A 21 -11.39 4.11 -0.12
CA VAL A 21 -11.50 2.77 0.44
C VAL A 21 -10.13 2.13 0.28
N VAL A 22 -9.39 2.04 1.38
CA VAL A 22 -8.08 1.39 1.39
C VAL A 22 -8.29 -0.10 1.17
N GLU A 23 -8.16 -0.53 -0.08
CA GLU A 23 -8.34 -1.93 -0.47
C GLU A 23 -7.03 -2.70 -0.29
N PHE A 24 -7.01 -3.57 0.71
CA PHE A 24 -5.87 -4.45 0.97
C PHE A 24 -5.78 -5.53 -0.11
N SER A 25 -4.56 -5.97 -0.41
CA SER A 25 -4.41 -7.15 -1.25
C SER A 25 -4.99 -8.39 -0.55
N LYS A 26 -5.55 -9.34 -1.31
CA LYS A 26 -6.04 -10.62 -0.77
C LYS A 26 -4.96 -11.34 0.05
N LYS A 27 -3.70 -11.28 -0.38
CA LYS A 27 -2.58 -11.86 0.37
C LYS A 27 -2.36 -11.17 1.71
N SER A 28 -2.44 -9.84 1.74
CA SER A 28 -2.30 -9.05 2.97
C SER A 28 -3.40 -9.39 3.97
N LEU A 29 -4.65 -9.53 3.50
CA LEU A 29 -5.78 -9.95 4.33
C LEU A 29 -5.59 -11.37 4.88
N ASN A 30 -5.31 -12.35 4.01
CA ASN A 30 -5.07 -13.73 4.45
C ASN A 30 -3.99 -13.82 5.54
N ARG A 31 -2.90 -13.04 5.44
CA ARG A 31 -1.84 -13.01 6.46
C ARG A 31 -2.32 -12.48 7.81
N LEU A 32 -3.19 -11.47 7.80
CA LEU A 32 -3.79 -10.92 9.01
C LEU A 32 -4.79 -11.93 9.61
N ASP A 33 -5.60 -12.56 8.78
CA ASP A 33 -6.61 -13.54 9.19
C ASP A 33 -5.94 -14.78 9.82
N HIS A 34 -4.82 -15.26 9.27
CA HIS A 34 -4.05 -16.38 9.83
C HIS A 34 -3.53 -16.07 11.25
N VAL A 35 -3.15 -14.82 11.50
CA VAL A 35 -2.72 -14.38 12.83
C VAL A 35 -3.91 -14.24 13.78
N GLU A 36 -5.03 -13.73 13.30
CA GLU A 36 -6.27 -13.62 14.06
C GLU A 36 -6.81 -15.00 14.47
N SER A 37 -6.69 -16.01 13.60
CA SER A 37 -7.03 -17.40 13.89
C SER A 37 -6.21 -17.93 15.08
N ILE A 38 -4.88 -17.77 15.09
CA ILE A 38 -4.04 -18.17 16.23
C ILE A 38 -4.44 -17.43 17.51
N CYS A 39 -4.59 -16.10 17.44
CA CYS A 39 -4.96 -15.31 18.62
C CYS A 39 -6.33 -15.71 19.18
N SER A 40 -7.28 -16.06 18.30
CA SER A 40 -8.60 -16.53 18.69
C SER A 40 -8.52 -17.91 19.35
N SER A 41 -7.75 -18.86 18.78
CA SER A 41 -7.51 -20.17 19.40
C SER A 41 -6.84 -20.05 20.77
N LEU A 42 -5.87 -19.16 20.93
CA LEU A 42 -5.25 -18.89 22.23
C LEU A 42 -6.21 -18.33 23.28
N THR A 43 -7.25 -17.61 22.84
CA THR A 43 -8.26 -17.04 23.73
C THR A 43 -9.37 -18.05 24.05
N ALA A 44 -9.74 -18.90 23.09
CA ALA A 44 -10.80 -19.89 23.24
C ALA A 44 -10.36 -21.09 24.11
N HIS A 45 -9.09 -21.49 24.01
CA HIS A 45 -8.54 -22.60 24.78
C HIS A 45 -7.70 -22.07 25.94
N GLU A 46 -8.37 -21.52 26.95
CA GLU A 46 -7.73 -21.19 28.22
C GLU A 46 -7.02 -22.47 28.71
N GLN A 47 -5.68 -22.44 28.68
CA GLN A 47 -4.74 -23.48 29.16
C GLN A 47 -4.38 -24.64 28.22
N LEU A 48 -4.90 -24.68 26.99
CA LEU A 48 -4.55 -25.70 25.97
C LEU A 48 -4.48 -27.15 26.50
N GLY A 49 -5.15 -27.50 27.61
CA GLY A 49 -5.01 -28.82 28.25
C GLY A 49 -3.59 -29.23 28.71
N LEU A 50 -2.56 -28.39 28.54
CA LEU A 50 -1.15 -28.74 28.76
C LEU A 50 -0.83 -29.08 30.22
N LEU A 51 -1.64 -28.61 31.16
CA LEU A 51 -1.48 -28.92 32.58
C LEU A 51 -1.50 -30.44 32.86
N LYS A 52 -2.31 -31.20 32.12
CA LYS A 52 -2.38 -32.66 32.26
C LYS A 52 -1.07 -33.31 31.82
N GLU A 53 -0.50 -32.85 30.71
CA GLU A 53 0.81 -33.34 30.25
C GLU A 53 1.94 -32.99 31.23
N MET A 54 1.85 -31.85 31.93
CA MET A 54 2.82 -31.50 32.98
C MET A 54 2.75 -32.44 34.20
N GLU A 55 1.65 -33.16 34.44
CA GLU A 55 1.54 -34.12 35.55
C GLU A 55 2.48 -35.32 35.41
N LEU A 56 2.97 -35.59 34.18
CA LEU A 56 3.96 -36.64 33.91
C LEU A 56 5.38 -36.27 34.39
N LEU A 57 5.64 -34.99 34.67
CA LEU A 57 6.94 -34.50 35.12
C LEU A 57 7.06 -34.51 36.66
N GLU A 58 8.29 -34.53 37.18
CA GLU A 58 8.52 -34.29 38.62
C GLU A 58 8.09 -32.87 39.00
N ALA A 59 7.58 -32.68 40.22
CA ALA A 59 7.01 -31.40 40.66
C ALA A 59 7.96 -30.20 40.52
N LYS A 60 9.27 -30.43 40.62
CA LYS A 60 10.31 -29.39 40.47
C LYS A 60 10.49 -28.90 39.03
N ASP A 61 10.07 -29.71 38.05
CA ASP A 61 10.24 -29.46 36.61
C ASP A 61 8.93 -29.00 35.93
N ARG A 62 7.83 -28.91 36.69
CA ARG A 62 6.52 -28.48 36.18
C ARG A 62 6.44 -26.97 36.04
N LEU A 63 5.90 -26.52 34.91
CA LEU A 63 5.41 -25.15 34.78
C LEU A 63 4.06 -25.01 35.49
N THR A 64 3.87 -23.89 36.16
CA THR A 64 2.57 -23.52 36.74
C THR A 64 1.60 -23.05 35.65
N GLU A 65 0.30 -23.19 35.91
CA GLU A 65 -0.78 -22.66 35.07
C GLU A 65 -0.55 -21.20 34.66
N LYS A 66 -0.18 -20.35 35.62
CA LYS A 66 0.12 -18.94 35.37
C LYS A 66 1.33 -18.72 34.46
N GLU A 67 2.34 -19.58 34.51
CA GLU A 67 3.52 -19.49 33.64
C GLU A 67 3.17 -19.88 32.20
N ILE A 68 2.36 -20.93 32.04
CA ILE A 68 1.84 -21.37 30.73
C ILE A 68 0.95 -20.28 30.12
N GLU A 69 -0.02 -19.77 30.87
CA GLU A 69 -0.89 -18.67 30.44
C GLU A 69 -0.08 -17.44 30.03
N ARG A 70 0.89 -17.04 30.86
CA ARG A 70 1.73 -15.87 30.58
C ARG A 70 2.56 -16.07 29.32
N PHE A 71 3.07 -17.28 29.07
CA PHE A 71 3.82 -17.60 27.86
C PHE A 71 2.96 -17.46 26.60
N PHE A 72 1.78 -18.08 26.57
CA PHE A 72 0.87 -17.96 25.42
C PHE A 72 0.31 -16.55 25.24
N GLN A 73 0.03 -15.85 26.34
CA GLN A 73 -0.35 -14.43 26.29
C GLN A 73 0.75 -13.59 25.67
N ALA A 74 2.02 -13.83 26.01
CA ALA A 74 3.15 -13.12 25.42
C ALA A 74 3.26 -13.37 23.90
N ILE A 75 3.02 -14.62 23.46
CA ILE A 75 2.98 -14.97 22.02
C ILE A 75 1.83 -14.24 21.32
N GLY A 76 0.61 -14.30 21.86
CA GLY A 76 -0.56 -13.62 21.30
C GLY A 76 -0.38 -12.11 21.20
N LEU A 77 0.18 -11.48 22.25
CA LEU A 77 0.50 -10.05 22.25
C LEU A 77 1.57 -9.69 21.19
N LEU A 78 2.61 -10.51 21.05
CA LEU A 78 3.63 -10.31 20.03
C LEU A 78 3.02 -10.39 18.62
N LEU A 79 2.21 -11.41 18.35
CA LEU A 79 1.53 -11.61 17.08
C LEU A 79 0.59 -10.45 16.75
N SER A 80 -0.25 -10.04 17.71
CA SER A 80 -1.17 -8.91 17.59
C SER A 80 -0.45 -7.58 17.33
N LYS A 81 0.67 -7.34 18.01
CA LYS A 81 1.49 -6.14 17.77
C LYS A 81 2.10 -6.13 16.37
N ARG A 82 2.56 -7.28 15.89
CA ARG A 82 3.13 -7.42 14.54
C ARG A 82 2.07 -7.28 13.46
N SER A 83 0.89 -7.87 13.64
CA SER A 83 -0.22 -7.75 12.68
C SER A 83 -0.72 -6.31 12.59
N THR A 84 -0.82 -5.62 13.73
CA THR A 84 -1.16 -4.18 13.79
C THR A 84 -0.12 -3.34 13.04
N GLY A 85 1.17 -3.57 13.30
CA GLY A 85 2.25 -2.85 12.61
C GLY A 85 2.25 -3.09 11.09
N PHE A 86 2.03 -4.33 10.65
CA PHE A 86 1.89 -4.64 9.23
C PHE A 86 0.66 -3.96 8.60
N ARG A 87 -0.49 -3.99 9.28
CA ARG A 87 -1.72 -3.33 8.82
C ARG A 87 -1.51 -1.83 8.62
N GLN A 88 -0.87 -1.16 9.58
CA GLN A 88 -0.58 0.27 9.50
C GLN A 88 0.38 0.61 8.35
N ALA A 89 1.44 -0.19 8.18
CA ALA A 89 2.40 0.01 7.09
C ALA A 89 1.78 -0.22 5.70
N GLU A 90 0.90 -1.23 5.58
CA GLU A 90 0.14 -1.50 4.35
C GLU A 90 -0.83 -0.34 4.02
N GLN A 91 -1.55 0.18 5.02
CA GLN A 91 -2.43 1.34 4.83
C GLN A 91 -1.67 2.59 4.39
N ALA A 92 -0.51 2.85 5.01
CA ALA A 92 0.35 3.95 4.61
C ALA A 92 0.80 3.78 3.15
N TYR A 93 1.33 2.62 2.78
CA TYR A 93 1.75 2.35 1.40
C TYR A 93 0.61 2.48 0.38
N ILE A 94 -0.59 1.98 0.68
CA ILE A 94 -1.74 2.11 -0.24
C ILE A 94 -2.12 3.58 -0.42
N ARG A 95 -2.05 4.40 0.64
CA ARG A 95 -2.34 5.83 0.55
C ARG A 95 -1.34 6.55 -0.34
N GLU A 96 -0.03 6.38 -0.09
CA GLU A 96 1.00 7.01 -0.93
C GLU A 96 0.86 6.58 -2.41
N LYS A 97 0.53 5.31 -2.66
CA LYS A 97 0.31 4.81 -4.01
C LYS A 97 -0.96 5.38 -4.67
N GLY A 98 -1.98 5.74 -3.90
CA GLY A 98 -3.20 6.36 -4.41
C GLY A 98 -2.95 7.76 -4.96
N GLU A 99 -2.06 8.52 -4.32
CA GLU A 99 -1.72 9.91 -4.66
C GLU A 99 -0.85 10.01 -5.94
N ASP A 100 -0.10 8.96 -6.27
CA ASP A 100 0.75 8.85 -7.47
C ASP A 100 -0.02 8.98 -8.80
N GLY A 101 -1.34 8.76 -8.82
CA GLY A 101 -2.18 8.97 -10.00
C GLY A 101 -2.32 10.45 -10.39
N GLU A 102 -2.60 11.31 -9.41
CA GLU A 102 -2.93 12.72 -9.64
C GLU A 102 -1.75 13.50 -10.23
N TRP A 103 -0.53 13.25 -9.73
CA TRP A 103 0.67 13.91 -10.25
C TRP A 103 1.07 13.45 -11.66
N ARG A 104 0.72 12.20 -12.02
CA ARG A 104 0.93 11.71 -13.39
C ARG A 104 -0.01 12.38 -14.37
N ASP A 105 -1.27 12.55 -13.97
CA ASP A 105 -2.27 13.24 -14.77
C ASP A 105 -1.90 14.72 -14.92
N GLU A 106 -1.54 15.40 -13.83
CA GLU A 106 -1.08 16.80 -13.89
C GLU A 106 0.17 16.97 -14.77
N ARG A 107 1.09 15.99 -14.74
CA ARG A 107 2.30 16.00 -15.59
C ARG A 107 1.92 15.90 -17.05
N ASP A 108 1.00 15.00 -17.39
CA ASP A 108 0.61 14.74 -18.76
C ASP A 108 -0.19 15.90 -19.35
N GLU A 109 -1.08 16.51 -18.56
CA GLU A 109 -1.75 17.76 -18.92
C GLU A 109 -0.78 18.93 -19.09
N GLY A 110 0.16 19.10 -18.15
CA GLY A 110 1.16 20.17 -18.21
C GLY A 110 2.08 20.01 -19.41
N LYS A 111 2.50 18.78 -19.72
CA LYS A 111 3.28 18.43 -20.91
C LYS A 111 2.51 18.73 -22.19
N GLU A 112 1.24 18.37 -22.28
CA GLU A 112 0.42 18.65 -23.47
C GLU A 112 0.24 20.16 -23.66
N SER A 113 -0.04 20.89 -22.58
CA SER A 113 -0.14 22.36 -22.60
C SER A 113 1.15 22.99 -23.10
N LEU A 114 2.30 22.56 -22.56
CA LEU A 114 3.63 23.02 -22.99
C LEU A 114 3.91 22.70 -24.46
N PHE A 115 3.50 21.52 -24.94
CA PHE A 115 3.66 21.11 -26.33
C PHE A 115 2.84 22.02 -27.26
N VAL A 116 1.57 22.25 -26.94
CA VAL A 116 0.68 23.15 -27.69
C VAL A 116 1.23 24.58 -27.71
N SER A 117 1.72 25.09 -26.58
CA SER A 117 2.34 26.43 -26.50
C SER A 117 3.59 26.52 -27.36
N MET A 118 4.49 25.53 -27.29
CA MET A 118 5.69 25.50 -28.13
C MET A 118 5.35 25.42 -29.62
N GLN A 119 4.35 24.62 -29.99
CA GLN A 119 3.89 24.50 -31.38
C GLN A 119 3.29 25.80 -31.89
N THR A 120 2.44 26.44 -31.08
CA THR A 120 1.83 27.73 -31.41
C THR A 120 2.90 28.81 -31.59
N ILE A 121 3.90 28.85 -30.71
CA ILE A 121 5.02 29.80 -30.83
C ILE A 121 5.84 29.52 -32.09
N ARG A 122 6.17 28.26 -32.38
CA ARG A 122 6.88 27.88 -33.60
C ARG A 122 6.13 28.35 -34.83
N ASP A 123 4.84 28.04 -34.92
CA ASP A 123 4.04 28.33 -36.11
C ASP A 123 3.93 29.85 -36.35
N ARG A 124 3.71 30.63 -35.29
CA ARG A 124 3.70 32.11 -35.36
C ARG A 124 5.06 32.67 -35.77
N VAL A 125 6.16 32.26 -35.12
CA VAL A 125 7.50 32.76 -35.44
C VAL A 125 7.89 32.39 -36.88
N HIS A 126 7.50 31.20 -37.33
CA HIS A 126 7.71 30.77 -38.71
C HIS A 126 6.91 31.62 -39.70
N GLU A 127 5.65 31.93 -39.40
CA GLU A 127 4.80 32.79 -40.24
C GLU A 127 5.41 34.19 -40.43
N PHE A 128 6.01 34.78 -39.39
CA PHE A 128 6.54 36.14 -39.46
C PHE A 128 7.95 36.27 -40.08
N GLY A 129 8.83 35.28 -39.87
CA GLY A 129 10.24 35.41 -40.27
C GLY A 129 10.88 34.13 -40.81
N GLY A 130 10.07 33.10 -41.08
CA GLY A 130 10.48 31.83 -41.65
C GLY A 130 11.54 31.09 -40.82
N ALA A 131 12.25 30.19 -41.49
CA ALA A 131 13.27 29.34 -40.85
C ALA A 131 14.43 30.13 -40.22
N LYS A 132 14.78 31.30 -40.77
CA LYS A 132 15.85 32.15 -40.21
C LYS A 132 15.48 32.67 -38.82
N LEU A 133 14.24 33.10 -38.64
CA LEU A 133 13.78 33.63 -37.36
C LEU A 133 13.62 32.52 -36.32
N LEU A 134 13.11 31.34 -36.70
CA LEU A 134 13.10 30.16 -35.84
C LEU A 134 14.49 29.84 -35.26
N LYS A 135 15.51 29.81 -36.13
CA LYS A 135 16.89 29.56 -35.72
C LYS A 135 17.41 30.62 -34.75
N SER A 136 17.01 31.88 -34.91
CA SER A 136 17.43 32.99 -34.04
C SER A 136 16.90 32.90 -32.61
N TYR A 137 15.78 32.19 -32.41
CA TYR A 137 15.16 31.88 -31.12
C TYR A 137 15.43 30.44 -30.64
N HIS A 138 16.28 29.67 -31.35
CA HIS A 138 16.55 28.25 -31.07
C HIS A 138 15.31 27.35 -31.11
N ILE A 139 14.28 27.72 -31.88
CA ILE A 139 13.08 26.91 -32.03
C ILE A 139 13.35 25.84 -33.09
N PRO A 140 13.25 24.54 -32.76
CA PRO A 140 13.48 23.47 -33.71
C PRO A 140 12.35 23.39 -34.75
N SER A 141 12.65 22.81 -35.92
CA SER A 141 11.64 22.57 -36.96
C SER A 141 10.57 21.57 -36.51
N ALA A 142 10.95 20.58 -35.71
CA ALA A 142 10.05 19.60 -35.12
C ALA A 142 10.17 19.63 -33.59
N ILE A 143 9.02 19.69 -32.91
CA ILE A 143 8.96 19.74 -31.44
C ILE A 143 8.86 18.31 -30.90
N SER A 144 9.74 17.98 -29.96
CA SER A 144 9.76 16.67 -29.32
C SER A 144 8.55 16.48 -28.40
N ARG A 145 7.97 15.26 -28.39
CA ARG A 145 6.95 14.86 -27.41
C ARG A 145 7.54 14.28 -26.11
N LYS A 146 8.86 14.12 -26.02
CA LYS A 146 9.51 13.65 -24.79
C LYS A 146 9.59 14.80 -23.79
N THR A 147 8.98 14.66 -22.60
CA THR A 147 8.81 15.73 -21.60
C THR A 147 10.11 16.47 -21.29
N ASN A 148 11.20 15.76 -20.97
CA ASN A 148 12.48 16.39 -20.62
C ASN A 148 13.07 17.19 -21.80
N VAL A 149 12.99 16.64 -23.02
CA VAL A 149 13.50 17.32 -24.21
C VAL A 149 12.66 18.54 -24.54
N LEU A 150 11.34 18.43 -24.41
CA LEU A 150 10.39 19.53 -24.60
C LEU A 150 10.64 20.66 -23.61
N LEU A 151 10.84 20.32 -22.32
CA LEU A 151 11.09 21.29 -21.26
C LEU A 151 12.40 22.04 -21.46
N GLU A 152 13.50 21.33 -21.74
CA GLU A 152 14.81 21.96 -21.99
C GLU A 152 14.77 22.86 -23.24
N THR A 153 14.08 22.41 -24.29
CA THR A 153 13.87 23.24 -25.49
C THR A 153 13.05 24.48 -25.16
N ALA A 154 11.96 24.33 -24.41
CA ALA A 154 11.10 25.45 -24.00
C ALA A 154 11.89 26.48 -23.19
N LYS A 155 12.70 26.04 -22.22
CA LYS A 155 13.59 26.93 -21.45
C LYS A 155 14.54 27.73 -22.33
N ALA A 156 15.19 27.07 -23.29
CA ALA A 156 16.09 27.75 -24.22
C ALA A 156 15.34 28.82 -25.06
N VAL A 157 14.12 28.51 -25.50
CA VAL A 157 13.25 29.46 -26.21
C VAL A 157 12.82 30.61 -25.31
N THR A 158 12.44 30.34 -24.05
CA THR A 158 12.11 31.37 -23.05
C THR A 158 13.27 32.35 -22.86
N VAL A 159 14.51 31.85 -22.74
CA VAL A 159 15.72 32.68 -22.64
C VAL A 159 15.91 33.53 -23.90
N ALA A 160 15.72 32.95 -25.09
CA ALA A 160 15.89 33.68 -26.35
C ALA A 160 14.81 34.75 -26.56
N LEU A 161 13.55 34.47 -26.22
CA LEU A 161 12.43 35.42 -26.27
C LEU A 161 12.64 36.60 -25.30
N LYS A 162 13.19 36.34 -24.11
CA LYS A 162 13.60 37.39 -23.16
C LYS A 162 14.71 38.27 -23.71
N ALA A 163 15.71 37.66 -24.34
CA ALA A 163 16.89 38.37 -24.83
C ALA A 163 16.59 39.24 -26.07
N LYS A 164 15.58 38.88 -26.86
CA LYS A 164 15.24 39.55 -28.13
C LYS A 164 13.74 39.87 -28.23
N PRO A 165 13.20 40.78 -27.40
CA PRO A 165 11.81 41.16 -27.50
C PRO A 165 11.53 41.83 -28.85
N THR A 166 10.66 41.20 -29.63
CA THR A 166 10.20 41.67 -30.94
C THR A 166 8.68 41.74 -30.99
N THR A 167 8.15 42.68 -31.76
CA THR A 167 6.73 42.78 -32.10
C THR A 167 6.55 42.50 -33.58
N PHE A 168 5.62 41.62 -33.91
CA PHE A 168 5.27 41.27 -35.28
C PHE A 168 3.89 41.82 -35.62
N LYS A 169 3.68 42.21 -36.87
CA LYS A 169 2.36 42.56 -37.41
C LYS A 169 1.95 41.52 -38.41
N ASP A 170 0.76 40.96 -38.26
CA ASP A 170 0.19 40.08 -39.28
C ASP A 170 -0.31 40.88 -40.49
N ARG A 171 -0.74 40.16 -41.54
CA ARG A 171 -1.30 40.74 -42.77
C ARG A 171 -2.58 41.54 -42.56
N PHE A 172 -3.23 41.43 -41.40
CA PHE A 172 -4.44 42.15 -41.02
C PHE A 172 -4.16 43.30 -40.04
N GLY A 173 -2.90 43.56 -39.71
CA GLY A 173 -2.47 44.62 -38.80
C GLY A 173 -2.54 44.26 -37.31
N VAL A 174 -2.82 43.00 -36.96
CA VAL A 174 -2.81 42.54 -35.57
C VAL A 174 -1.37 42.42 -35.08
N GLU A 175 -1.08 43.06 -33.96
CA GLU A 175 0.23 43.02 -33.32
C GLU A 175 0.34 41.80 -32.40
N VAL A 176 1.36 40.98 -32.63
CA VAL A 176 1.73 39.86 -31.76
C VAL A 176 3.10 40.14 -31.17
N THR A 177 3.18 40.16 -29.85
CA THR A 177 4.46 40.41 -29.15
C THR A 177 5.07 39.11 -28.66
N THR A 178 6.39 38.98 -28.82
CA THR A 178 7.19 37.94 -28.16
C THR A 178 7.04 37.96 -26.63
N LYS A 179 6.70 39.11 -26.04
CA LYS A 179 6.41 39.24 -24.60
C LYS A 179 5.17 38.44 -24.17
N GLN A 180 4.10 38.46 -24.97
CA GLN A 180 2.91 37.64 -24.70
C GLN A 180 3.22 36.14 -24.86
N MET A 181 3.97 35.78 -25.92
CA MET A 181 4.43 34.39 -26.12
C MET A 181 5.26 33.89 -24.93
N LEU A 182 6.17 34.75 -24.46
CA LEU A 182 7.03 34.48 -23.32
C LEU A 182 6.21 34.22 -22.05
N GLN A 183 5.23 35.06 -21.75
CA GLN A 183 4.42 34.93 -20.54
C GLN A 183 3.67 33.59 -20.49
N SER A 184 3.04 33.18 -21.60
CA SER A 184 2.37 31.88 -21.69
C SER A 184 3.35 30.73 -21.56
N LEU A 185 4.48 30.79 -22.28
CA LEU A 185 5.49 29.73 -22.23
C LEU A 185 6.12 29.59 -20.84
N GLU A 186 6.39 30.69 -20.15
CA GLU A 186 6.92 30.67 -18.78
C GLU A 186 5.97 30.05 -17.78
N ALA A 187 4.66 30.28 -17.92
CA ALA A 187 3.67 29.66 -17.07
C ALA A 187 3.67 28.13 -17.25
N ASP A 188 3.70 27.66 -18.49
CA ASP A 188 3.72 26.21 -18.79
C ASP A 188 5.03 25.55 -18.37
N VAL A 189 6.17 26.21 -18.60
CA VAL A 189 7.48 25.73 -18.13
C VAL A 189 7.48 25.57 -16.62
N LYS A 190 7.04 26.59 -15.87
CA LYS A 190 6.98 26.52 -14.40
C LYS A 190 6.02 25.44 -13.90
N ARG A 191 4.87 25.25 -14.57
CA ARG A 191 3.92 24.18 -14.23
C ARG A 191 4.58 22.82 -14.37
N VAL A 192 5.18 22.53 -15.53
CA VAL A 192 5.84 21.24 -15.79
C VAL A 192 7.04 21.00 -14.86
N GLU A 193 7.85 22.03 -14.57
CA GLU A 193 8.95 21.92 -13.61
C GLU A 193 8.47 21.54 -12.22
N LYS A 194 7.42 22.23 -11.74
CA LYS A 194 6.82 21.94 -10.44
C LYS A 194 6.32 20.51 -10.39
N THR A 195 5.56 20.07 -11.40
CA THR A 195 4.99 18.72 -11.39
C THR A 195 6.05 17.63 -11.49
N ILE A 196 7.12 17.80 -12.26
CA ILE A 196 8.25 16.85 -12.29
C ILE A 196 8.93 16.77 -10.91
N ALA A 197 9.13 17.92 -10.26
CA ALA A 197 9.74 17.97 -8.94
C ALA A 197 8.86 17.26 -7.88
N SER A 198 7.55 17.54 -7.88
CA SER A 198 6.57 16.86 -7.01
C SER A 198 6.56 15.36 -7.23
N LEU A 199 6.44 14.90 -8.50
CA LEU A 199 6.46 13.48 -8.82
C LEU A 199 7.74 12.78 -8.33
N GLY A 200 8.88 13.49 -8.37
CA GLY A 200 10.14 12.97 -7.84
C GLY A 200 10.17 12.85 -6.30
N VAL A 201 9.39 13.65 -5.57
CA VAL A 201 9.19 13.51 -4.12
C VAL A 201 8.27 12.33 -3.84
N ASP A 202 7.10 12.28 -4.46
CA ASP A 202 6.10 11.21 -4.31
C ASP A 202 6.66 9.81 -4.60
N VAL A 203 7.46 9.66 -5.67
CA VAL A 203 8.11 8.38 -5.98
C VAL A 203 9.03 7.94 -4.84
N ARG A 204 9.75 8.87 -4.20
CA ARG A 204 10.63 8.55 -3.06
C ARG A 204 9.82 8.20 -1.82
N GLU A 205 8.72 8.90 -1.57
CA GLU A 205 7.81 8.63 -0.43
C GLU A 205 7.12 7.27 -0.59
N THR A 206 6.63 6.96 -1.79
CA THR A 206 6.05 5.66 -2.12
C THR A 206 7.08 4.53 -1.95
N GLN A 207 8.32 4.73 -2.40
CA GLN A 207 9.41 3.75 -2.19
C GLN A 207 9.74 3.56 -0.72
N ALA A 208 9.81 4.64 0.07
CA ALA A 208 10.04 4.55 1.50
C ALA A 208 8.91 3.80 2.21
N ALA A 209 7.65 4.09 1.87
CA ALA A 209 6.48 3.38 2.41
C ALA A 209 6.48 1.89 2.03
N MET A 210 6.91 1.57 0.80
CA MET A 210 7.06 0.18 0.35
C MET A 210 8.08 -0.60 1.20
N LEU A 211 9.24 0.01 1.49
CA LEU A 211 10.27 -0.62 2.33
C LEU A 211 9.76 -0.88 3.76
N VAL A 212 9.10 0.11 4.37
CA VAL A 212 8.50 -0.04 5.70
C VAL A 212 7.44 -1.15 5.73
N ARG A 213 6.59 -1.23 4.69
CA ARG A 213 5.63 -2.32 4.52
C ARG A 213 6.32 -3.68 4.44
N ASP A 214 7.37 -3.80 3.65
CA ASP A 214 8.08 -5.06 3.43
C ASP A 214 8.77 -5.53 4.72
N GLU A 215 9.43 -4.62 5.45
CA GLU A 215 10.03 -4.91 6.75
C GLU A 215 8.98 -5.37 7.79
N ALA A 216 7.84 -4.68 7.85
CA ALA A 216 6.73 -5.06 8.73
C ALA A 216 6.14 -6.43 8.31
N GLY A 217 6.04 -6.68 7.02
CA GLY A 217 5.64 -7.95 6.44
C GLY A 217 6.59 -9.07 6.85
N ASP A 218 7.89 -8.90 6.70
CA ASP A 218 8.89 -9.90 7.07
C ASP A 218 8.89 -10.18 8.58
N ALA A 219 8.71 -9.15 9.40
CA ALA A 219 8.55 -9.31 10.83
C ALA A 219 7.31 -10.15 11.17
N LEU A 220 6.17 -9.88 10.53
CA LEU A 220 4.95 -10.67 10.69
C LEU A 220 5.16 -12.12 10.21
N TYR A 221 5.81 -12.32 9.07
CA TYR A 221 6.11 -13.64 8.49
C TYR A 221 6.93 -14.52 9.44
N ARG A 222 7.92 -13.93 10.12
CA ARG A 222 8.73 -14.63 11.12
C ARG A 222 7.93 -14.92 12.39
N SER A 223 7.24 -13.93 12.94
CA SER A 223 6.47 -14.09 14.17
C SER A 223 5.31 -15.07 14.02
N TYR A 224 4.56 -15.03 12.91
CA TYR A 224 3.52 -16.02 12.61
C TYR A 224 4.10 -17.44 12.47
N GLY A 225 5.25 -17.59 11.79
CA GLY A 225 5.92 -18.88 11.68
C GLY A 225 6.30 -19.47 13.04
N GLY A 226 6.96 -18.68 13.91
CA GLY A 226 7.34 -19.16 15.24
C GLY A 226 6.15 -19.38 16.17
N GLY A 227 5.28 -18.37 16.28
CA GLY A 227 4.10 -18.43 17.16
C GLY A 227 3.13 -19.53 16.75
N GLY A 228 2.85 -19.66 15.45
CA GLY A 228 1.97 -20.71 14.92
C GLY A 228 2.51 -22.12 15.18
N SER A 229 3.82 -22.35 15.00
CA SER A 229 4.42 -23.66 15.29
C SER A 229 4.34 -24.01 16.77
N ILE A 230 4.54 -23.04 17.67
CA ILE A 230 4.43 -23.27 19.12
C ILE A 230 2.99 -23.65 19.49
N VAL A 231 2.01 -22.89 19.00
CA VAL A 231 0.61 -23.14 19.31
C VAL A 231 0.13 -24.45 18.70
N ALA A 232 0.43 -24.71 17.42
CA ALA A 232 0.08 -25.96 16.76
C ALA A 232 0.70 -27.18 17.46
N GLY A 233 2.00 -27.15 17.75
CA GLY A 233 2.66 -28.24 18.47
C GLY A 233 2.11 -28.45 19.89
N SER A 234 1.61 -27.40 20.53
CA SER A 234 0.93 -27.53 21.83
C SER A 234 -0.40 -28.27 21.72
N PHE A 235 -1.14 -28.07 20.63
CA PHE A 235 -2.35 -28.85 20.33
C PHE A 235 -2.02 -30.31 19.97
N GLU A 236 -0.93 -30.56 19.23
CA GLU A 236 -0.48 -31.95 18.95
C GLU A 236 -0.13 -32.68 20.24
N LEU A 237 0.54 -32.03 21.19
CA LEU A 237 0.94 -32.62 22.47
C LEU A 237 -0.25 -33.12 23.30
N ILE A 238 -1.42 -32.48 23.18
CA ILE A 238 -2.63 -32.83 23.93
C ILE A 238 -3.59 -33.70 23.11
N GLY A 239 -3.20 -34.15 21.91
CA GLY A 239 -4.01 -34.99 21.03
C GLY A 239 -5.07 -34.23 20.20
N GLU A 240 -4.98 -32.91 20.10
CA GLU A 240 -5.90 -32.05 19.34
C GLU A 240 -5.39 -31.80 17.90
N ASP A 241 -5.17 -32.89 17.16
CA ASP A 241 -4.53 -32.85 15.81
C ASP A 241 -5.30 -31.98 14.80
N GLY A 242 -6.63 -31.89 14.93
CA GLY A 242 -7.46 -31.04 14.08
C GLY A 242 -7.17 -29.55 14.28
N HIS A 243 -7.02 -29.12 15.54
CA HIS A 243 -6.63 -27.75 15.88
C HIS A 243 -5.20 -27.45 15.43
N ALA A 244 -4.28 -28.39 15.65
CA ALA A 244 -2.90 -28.26 15.19
C ALA A 244 -2.79 -28.06 13.68
N ALA A 245 -3.46 -28.91 12.88
CA ALA A 245 -3.40 -28.86 11.41
C ALA A 245 -3.91 -27.52 10.84
N ARG A 246 -4.94 -26.93 11.48
CA ARG A 246 -5.48 -25.61 11.10
C ARG A 246 -4.49 -24.48 11.36
N LEU A 247 -3.77 -24.54 12.47
CA LEU A 247 -2.87 -23.47 12.90
C LEU A 247 -1.43 -23.62 12.37
N TYR A 248 -1.07 -24.79 11.84
CA TYR A 248 0.29 -25.06 11.40
C TYR A 248 0.75 -24.07 10.30
N PRO A 249 1.91 -23.40 10.48
CA PRO A 249 2.35 -22.37 9.55
C PRO A 249 3.09 -22.97 8.34
N SER A 250 2.38 -23.19 7.24
CA SER A 250 3.00 -23.59 5.97
C SER A 250 3.65 -22.40 5.25
N PRO A 251 4.68 -22.61 4.39
CA PRO A 251 5.26 -21.51 3.59
C PRO A 251 4.24 -20.70 2.80
N ARG A 252 3.16 -21.36 2.32
CA ARG A 252 2.07 -20.74 1.57
C ARG A 252 1.17 -19.88 2.47
N ARG A 253 0.74 -20.40 3.62
CA ARG A 253 -0.04 -19.65 4.64
C ARG A 253 0.72 -18.43 5.14
N ARG A 254 2.03 -18.58 5.43
CA ARG A 254 2.89 -17.46 5.87
C ARG A 254 2.98 -16.33 4.83
N ARG A 255 2.89 -16.65 3.53
CA ARG A 255 2.84 -15.68 2.42
C ARG A 255 1.43 -15.16 2.12
N GLY A 256 0.39 -15.68 2.78
CA GLY A 256 -1.01 -15.35 2.51
C GLY A 256 -1.56 -15.94 1.23
N GLU A 257 -0.95 -17.00 0.70
CA GLU A 257 -1.38 -17.63 -0.55
C GLU A 257 -2.62 -18.51 -0.37
N ASP A 258 -2.78 -19.06 0.84
CA ASP A 258 -3.92 -19.90 1.19
C ASP A 258 -4.88 -19.07 2.08
N PRO A 259 -6.19 -19.12 1.83
CA PRO A 259 -7.17 -18.48 2.71
C PRO A 259 -7.23 -19.19 4.07
N VAL A 260 -7.73 -18.49 5.08
CA VAL A 260 -8.11 -19.12 6.35
C VAL A 260 -9.40 -19.90 6.13
N GLU A 261 -9.43 -21.17 6.53
CA GLU A 261 -10.68 -21.92 6.55
C GLU A 261 -11.60 -21.35 7.64
N PRO A 262 -12.89 -21.10 7.35
CA PRO A 262 -13.81 -20.67 8.39
C PRO A 262 -13.82 -21.70 9.51
N ALA A 263 -13.74 -21.25 10.76
CA ALA A 263 -13.91 -22.13 11.90
C ALA A 263 -15.30 -22.77 11.77
N ASP A 264 -15.36 -24.09 11.65
CA ASP A 264 -16.62 -24.82 11.76
C ASP A 264 -17.24 -24.44 13.11
N THR A 265 -18.37 -23.75 13.07
CA THR A 265 -19.28 -23.73 14.21
C THR A 265 -19.70 -25.17 14.42
N GLU A 266 -19.08 -25.85 15.38
CA GLU A 266 -19.53 -27.16 15.85
C GLU A 266 -21.04 -27.07 16.09
N THR A 267 -21.79 -27.72 15.20
CA THR A 267 -23.15 -28.10 15.53
C THR A 267 -22.97 -29.26 16.49
N PRO A 268 -23.50 -29.23 17.72
CA PRO A 268 -23.21 -30.24 18.72
C PRO A 268 -23.60 -31.63 18.19
N THR A 269 -22.60 -32.47 17.99
CA THR A 269 -22.78 -33.91 17.78
C THR A 269 -23.29 -34.48 19.10
N THR A 270 -24.59 -34.70 19.19
CA THR A 270 -25.17 -35.54 20.22
C THR A 270 -24.74 -36.98 19.92
N ASP A 271 -23.73 -37.47 20.62
CA ASP A 271 -23.43 -38.90 20.64
C ASP A 271 -24.49 -39.67 21.43
N ILE A 272 -24.85 -40.82 20.84
CA ILE A 272 -25.91 -41.79 21.15
C ILE A 272 -25.46 -42.69 22.33
N PRO A 273 -26.35 -43.35 23.08
CA PRO A 273 -26.53 -44.82 22.91
C PRO A 273 -27.95 -45.31 23.30
N SER A 274 -28.48 -46.49 22.96
CA SER A 274 -27.91 -47.85 22.85
C SER A 274 -28.99 -48.77 22.24
N GLU A 275 -28.61 -49.78 21.46
CA GLU A 275 -29.41 -51.02 21.36
C GLU A 275 -29.51 -51.72 22.72
N PRO A 276 -30.56 -52.53 22.93
CA PRO A 276 -30.24 -53.94 23.09
C PRO A 276 -31.11 -54.88 22.26
N SER A 277 -30.48 -56.00 21.95
CA SER A 277 -30.94 -57.25 21.34
C SER A 277 -32.22 -57.88 21.93
N GLY A 278 -33.04 -58.44 21.04
CA GLY A 278 -33.65 -59.77 21.20
C GLY A 278 -35.11 -59.85 21.68
N GLU A 279 -36.01 -60.22 20.76
CA GLU A 279 -36.75 -61.51 20.73
C GLU A 279 -37.32 -61.75 19.32
#